data_AF-A0A7K1VAX0-F1
#
_entry.id   AF-A0A7K1VAX0-F1
#
_cell.length_a   1.000
_cell.length_b   1.000
_cell.length_c   1.000
_cell.angle_alpha   90.00
_cell.angle_beta   90.00
_cell.angle_gamma   90.00
#
_symmetry.space_group_name_H-M   'P 1'
#
loop_
_entity.id
_entity.type
_entity.pdbx_description
1 polymer ?
#
loop_
_entity_poly.entity_id
_entity_poly.type
_entity_poly.pdbx_seq_one_letter_code
_entity_poly.pdbx_strand_id
1 'polypeptide(L)'
;MNERFQRGAARQAELGGPGGIRGRVYGQLADIAPDLHRFAVEFAYGDIHSRPGLDAGRRELVIIGALIALGDTRPQLEAHLGSALNAGVTPGEIVEAVLQALPYAGFPRVLSAMTVARGVLAARDLLPLTDSIAQ
;
A
#
# COMPACT_ATOMS: atom_id res chain seq x y z
N MET A 1 -14.07 22.63 4.09
CA MET A 1 -13.21 21.43 4.10
C MET A 1 -12.33 21.50 5.33
N ASN A 2 -12.31 20.47 6.19
CA ASN A 2 -11.58 20.51 7.47
C ASN A 2 -10.07 20.25 7.26
N GLU A 3 -9.23 20.75 8.17
CA GLU A 3 -7.76 20.58 8.16
C GLU A 3 -7.33 19.11 8.08
N ARG A 4 -8.05 18.21 8.77
CA ARG A 4 -7.81 16.75 8.72
C ARG A 4 -7.92 16.23 7.29
N PHE A 5 -8.95 16.67 6.57
CA PHE A 5 -9.16 16.28 5.18
C PHE A 5 -8.05 16.83 4.28
N GLN A 6 -7.67 18.11 4.45
CA GLN A 6 -6.61 18.73 3.64
C GLN A 6 -5.27 18.01 3.81
N ARG A 7 -4.88 17.75 5.06
CA ARG A 7 -3.65 17.01 5.39
C ARG A 7 -3.68 15.58 4.85
N GLY A 8 -4.82 14.90 5.00
CA GLY A 8 -5.02 13.56 4.47
C GLY A 8 -4.93 13.50 2.96
N ALA A 9 -5.59 14.43 2.27
CA ALA A 9 -5.59 14.52 0.80
C ALA A 9 -4.19 14.83 0.26
N ALA A 10 -3.45 15.74 0.91
CA ALA A 10 -2.06 16.01 0.55
C ALA A 10 -1.18 14.76 0.68
N ARG A 11 -1.34 14.02 1.78
CA ARG A 11 -0.60 12.77 2.00
C ARG A 11 -0.96 11.69 0.99
N GLN A 12 -2.24 11.57 0.66
CA GLN A 12 -2.73 10.63 -0.35
C GLN A 12 -2.21 11.00 -1.75
N ALA A 13 -2.06 12.30 -2.07
CA ALA A 13 -1.50 12.75 -3.33
C ALA A 13 0.00 12.45 -3.45
N GLU A 14 0.76 12.57 -2.36
CA GLU A 14 2.19 12.20 -2.31
C GLU A 14 2.41 10.70 -2.55
N LEU A 15 1.54 9.86 -1.96
CA LEU A 15 1.61 8.40 -2.10
C LEU A 15 0.95 7.91 -3.39
N GLY A 16 0.04 8.69 -3.94
CA GLY A 16 -0.75 8.36 -5.12
C GLY A 16 0.01 8.59 -6.42
N GLY A 17 -0.09 7.63 -7.34
CA GLY A 17 0.17 7.89 -8.76
C GLY A 17 -1.12 8.37 -9.46
N PRO A 18 -1.03 9.02 -10.64
CA PRO A 18 -2.21 9.38 -11.44
C PRO A 18 -3.09 8.15 -11.70
N GLY A 19 -4.41 8.27 -11.50
CA GLY A 19 -5.36 7.16 -11.75
C GLY A 19 -5.25 5.96 -10.80
N GLY A 20 -4.68 6.15 -9.60
CA GLY A 20 -4.39 5.09 -8.64
C GLY A 20 -5.61 4.26 -8.19
N ILE A 21 -5.35 2.99 -7.87
CA ILE A 21 -6.33 1.95 -7.46
C ILE A 21 -7.28 2.45 -6.35
N ARG A 22 -6.78 3.25 -5.41
CA ARG A 22 -7.58 3.82 -4.30
C ARG A 22 -8.76 4.66 -4.80
N GLY A 23 -8.53 5.53 -5.78
CA GLY A 23 -9.59 6.37 -6.35
C GLY A 23 -10.68 5.55 -7.02
N ARG A 24 -10.30 4.44 -7.68
CA ARG A 24 -11.27 3.49 -8.26
C ARG A 24 -12.08 2.78 -7.18
N VAL A 25 -11.42 2.23 -6.15
CA VAL A 25 -12.09 1.49 -5.06
C VAL A 25 -13.10 2.37 -4.33
N TYR A 26 -12.72 3.58 -3.94
CA TYR A 26 -13.64 4.47 -3.23
C TYR A 26 -14.69 5.09 -4.16
N GLY A 27 -14.33 5.42 -5.40
CA GLY A 27 -15.27 5.98 -6.37
C GLY A 27 -16.40 5.02 -6.74
N GLN A 28 -16.11 3.71 -6.82
CA GLN A 28 -17.10 2.66 -7.09
C GLN A 28 -18.12 2.45 -5.95
N LEU A 29 -17.84 2.96 -4.75
CA LEU A 29 -18.69 2.80 -3.57
C LEU A 29 -19.40 4.11 -3.18
N ALA A 30 -19.20 5.19 -3.95
CA ALA A 30 -19.68 6.52 -3.58
C ALA A 30 -21.20 6.64 -3.63
N ASP A 31 -21.88 5.80 -4.41
CA ASP A 31 -23.34 5.72 -4.53
C ASP A 31 -24.00 5.13 -3.27
N ILE A 32 -23.33 4.22 -2.57
CA ILE A 32 -23.85 3.56 -1.36
C ILE A 32 -23.20 4.03 -0.05
N ALA A 33 -21.96 4.51 -0.09
CA ALA A 33 -21.16 4.84 1.08
C ALA A 33 -20.20 6.02 0.84
N PRO A 34 -20.72 7.23 0.53
CA PRO A 34 -19.90 8.40 0.20
C PRO A 34 -18.93 8.81 1.31
N ASP A 35 -19.28 8.55 2.57
CA ASP A 35 -18.44 8.87 3.73
C ASP A 35 -17.21 7.96 3.88
N LEU A 36 -17.19 6.78 3.24
CA LEU A 36 -16.09 5.83 3.40
C LEU A 36 -14.76 6.42 2.90
N HIS A 37 -14.81 7.13 1.77
CA HIS A 37 -13.65 7.86 1.27
C HIS A 37 -13.22 8.95 2.25
N ARG A 38 -14.18 9.71 2.77
CA ARG A 38 -13.91 10.78 3.73
C ARG A 38 -13.24 10.25 4.99
N PHE A 39 -13.67 9.12 5.55
CA PHE A 39 -13.03 8.48 6.69
C PHE A 39 -11.60 8.05 6.39
N ALA A 40 -11.35 7.46 5.22
CA ALA A 40 -10.00 7.10 4.81
C ALA A 40 -9.09 8.33 4.73
N VAL A 41 -9.56 9.41 4.10
CA VAL A 41 -8.78 10.65 3.96
C VAL A 41 -8.55 11.34 5.31
N GLU A 42 -9.61 11.61 6.07
CA GLU A 42 -9.52 12.38 7.31
C GLU A 42 -8.78 11.62 8.42
N PHE A 43 -9.15 10.35 8.64
CA PHE A 43 -8.62 9.59 9.77
C PHE A 43 -7.36 8.82 9.38
N ALA A 44 -7.44 7.92 8.40
CA ALA A 44 -6.31 7.05 8.09
C ALA A 44 -5.09 7.83 7.58
N TYR A 45 -5.28 8.76 6.64
CA TYR A 45 -4.19 9.61 6.16
C TYR A 45 -3.94 10.84 7.02
N GLY A 46 -5.02 11.57 7.33
CA GLY A 46 -4.93 12.85 8.01
C GLY A 46 -4.51 12.74 9.47
N ASP A 47 -4.86 11.69 10.21
CA ASP A 47 -4.54 11.61 11.64
C ASP A 47 -3.50 10.55 11.97
N ILE A 48 -3.47 9.44 11.24
CA ILE A 48 -2.59 8.31 11.56
C ILE A 48 -1.34 8.33 10.68
N HIS A 49 -1.50 8.36 9.35
CA HIS A 49 -0.37 8.29 8.44
C HIS A 49 0.52 9.53 8.46
N SER A 50 -0.04 10.71 8.73
CA SER A 50 0.72 11.97 8.77
C SER A 50 1.48 12.20 10.09
N ARG A 51 1.41 11.27 11.06
CA ARG A 51 2.13 11.41 12.33
C ARG A 51 3.65 11.41 12.09
N PRO A 52 4.44 12.07 12.94
CA PRO A 52 5.89 11.92 12.91
C PRO A 52 6.30 10.51 13.40
N GLY A 53 7.58 10.16 13.22
CA GLY A 53 8.20 8.96 13.80
C GLY A 53 8.52 7.84 12.81
N LEU A 54 7.74 7.70 11.73
CA LEU A 54 8.04 6.81 10.60
C LEU A 54 7.87 7.57 9.30
N ASP A 55 8.81 7.37 8.37
CA ASP A 55 8.70 7.85 6.99
C ASP A 55 7.59 7.12 6.21
N ALA A 56 7.33 7.58 4.99
CA ALA A 56 6.30 7.02 4.12
C ALA A 56 6.54 5.54 3.82
N GLY A 57 7.76 5.16 3.43
CA GLY A 57 8.08 3.80 3.02
C GLY A 57 7.90 2.80 4.16
N ARG A 58 8.41 3.11 5.36
CA ARG A 58 8.25 2.26 6.56
C ARG A 58 6.79 2.09 6.95
N ARG A 59 5.95 3.12 6.79
CA ARG A 59 4.50 3.01 7.04
C ARG A 59 3.82 2.09 6.04
N GLU A 60 4.17 2.21 4.77
CA GLU A 60 3.63 1.33 3.73
C GLU A 60 4.04 -0.13 3.96
N LEU A 61 5.28 -0.40 4.38
CA LEU A 61 5.71 -1.76 4.76
C LEU A 61 4.91 -2.34 5.92
N VAL A 62 4.61 -1.53 6.95
CA VAL A 62 3.75 -1.95 8.07
C VAL A 62 2.34 -2.27 7.59
N ILE A 63 1.77 -1.43 6.71
CA ILE A 63 0.43 -1.65 6.16
C ILE A 63 0.41 -2.92 5.29
N ILE A 64 1.41 -3.11 4.43
CA ILE A 64 1.55 -4.32 3.61
C ILE A 64 1.60 -5.56 4.50
N GLY A 65 2.43 -5.58 5.54
CA GLY A 65 2.50 -6.69 6.49
C GLY A 65 1.15 -6.98 7.15
N ALA A 66 0.43 -5.95 7.58
CA ALA A 66 -0.92 -6.09 8.16
C ALA A 66 -1.94 -6.65 7.15
N LEU A 67 -1.93 -6.18 5.90
CA LEU A 67 -2.82 -6.66 4.85
C LEU A 67 -2.55 -8.12 4.50
N ILE A 68 -1.28 -8.54 4.46
CA ILE A 68 -0.89 -9.95 4.27
C ILE A 68 -1.44 -10.80 5.42
N ALA A 69 -1.28 -10.35 6.67
CA ALA A 69 -1.74 -11.06 7.85
C ALA A 69 -3.27 -11.16 7.95
N LEU A 70 -4.02 -10.17 7.46
CA LEU A 70 -5.49 -10.23 7.38
C LEU A 70 -5.95 -11.23 6.31
N GLY A 71 -5.33 -11.21 5.12
CA GLY A 71 -5.79 -11.96 3.96
C GLY A 71 -7.03 -11.34 3.30
N ASP A 72 -7.39 -11.83 2.11
CA ASP A 72 -8.51 -11.33 1.28
C ASP A 72 -8.53 -9.81 1.05
N THR A 73 -7.34 -9.21 0.97
CA THR A 73 -7.12 -7.76 0.89
C THR A 73 -6.47 -7.35 -0.43
N ARG A 74 -6.66 -8.15 -1.49
CA ARG A 74 -5.91 -8.00 -2.75
C ARG A 74 -5.94 -6.57 -3.32
N PRO A 75 -7.10 -5.89 -3.48
CA PRO A 75 -7.13 -4.53 -4.02
C PRO A 75 -6.37 -3.52 -3.16
N GLN A 76 -6.44 -3.66 -1.83
CA GLN A 76 -5.75 -2.79 -0.88
C GLN A 76 -4.25 -3.08 -0.92
N LEU A 77 -3.85 -4.35 -0.96
CA LEU A 77 -2.46 -4.76 -1.05
C LEU A 77 -1.81 -4.22 -2.33
N GLU A 78 -2.48 -4.34 -3.47
CA GLU A 78 -2.02 -3.78 -4.75
C GLU A 78 -1.82 -2.25 -4.67
N ALA A 79 -2.78 -1.54 -4.08
CA ALA A 79 -2.69 -0.10 -3.88
C ALA A 79 -1.53 0.33 -2.98
N HIS A 80 -1.31 -0.40 -1.88
CA HIS A 80 -0.25 -0.10 -0.91
C HIS A 80 1.14 -0.52 -1.42
N LEU A 81 1.27 -1.59 -2.21
CA LEU A 81 2.51 -1.92 -2.92
C LEU A 81 2.91 -0.81 -3.91
N GLY A 82 1.94 -0.28 -4.67
CA GLY A 82 2.19 0.87 -5.53
C GLY A 82 2.58 2.14 -4.75
N SER A 83 2.00 2.34 -3.57
CA SER A 83 2.30 3.48 -2.69
C SER A 83 3.69 3.34 -2.06
N ALA A 84 4.10 2.12 -1.67
CA ALA A 84 5.44 1.83 -1.16
C ALA A 84 6.53 2.19 -2.18
N LEU A 85 6.34 1.79 -3.44
CA LEU A 85 7.27 2.14 -4.53
C LEU A 85 7.34 3.66 -4.75
N ASN A 86 6.19 4.35 -4.71
CA ASN A 86 6.16 5.82 -4.82
C ASN A 86 6.86 6.50 -3.63
N ALA A 87 6.81 5.88 -2.46
CA ALA A 87 7.49 6.31 -1.24
C ALA A 87 8.98 5.93 -1.18
N GLY A 88 9.53 5.34 -2.25
CA GLY A 88 10.95 5.00 -2.37
C GLY A 88 11.35 3.63 -1.83
N VAL A 89 10.39 2.79 -1.42
CA VAL A 89 10.69 1.38 -1.08
C VAL A 89 11.09 0.66 -2.36
N THR A 90 12.21 -0.04 -2.32
CA THR A 90 12.73 -0.78 -3.47
C THR A 90 11.95 -2.07 -3.72
N PRO A 91 11.96 -2.60 -4.96
CA PRO A 91 11.39 -3.91 -5.26
C PRO A 91 11.97 -5.04 -4.39
N GLY A 92 13.26 -4.99 -4.08
CA GLY A 92 13.93 -5.94 -3.19
C GLY A 92 13.37 -5.90 -1.77
N GLU A 93 13.24 -4.71 -1.18
CA GLU A 93 12.64 -4.53 0.15
C GLU A 93 11.18 -5.01 0.20
N ILE A 94 10.40 -4.83 -0.88
CA ILE A 94 9.04 -5.37 -0.96
C ILE A 94 9.06 -6.91 -0.91
N VAL A 95 9.94 -7.55 -1.69
CA VAL A 95 10.05 -9.01 -1.71
C VAL A 95 10.47 -9.52 -0.33
N GLU A 96 11.47 -8.92 0.29
CA GLU A 96 11.93 -9.26 1.64
C GLU A 96 10.82 -9.10 2.69
N ALA A 97 10.07 -8.00 2.65
CA ALA A 97 8.96 -7.80 3.59
C ALA A 97 7.84 -8.85 3.42
N VAL A 98 7.53 -9.25 2.19
CA VAL A 98 6.54 -10.31 1.91
C VAL A 98 7.05 -11.67 2.40
N LEU A 99 8.34 -11.97 2.21
CA LEU A 99 8.97 -13.19 2.74
C LEU A 99 9.00 -13.20 4.27
N GLN A 100 9.33 -12.06 4.89
CA GLN A 100 9.37 -11.90 6.35
C GLN A 100 8.01 -12.16 7.01
N ALA A 101 6.90 -12.02 6.28
CA ALA A 101 5.57 -12.34 6.78
C ALA A 101 5.33 -13.87 6.91
N LEU A 102 6.15 -14.73 6.30
CA LEU A 102 5.95 -16.18 6.25
C LEU A 102 5.80 -16.85 7.62
N PRO A 103 6.63 -16.55 8.64
CA PRO A 103 6.49 -17.17 9.96
C PRO A 103 5.19 -16.79 10.69
N TYR A 104 4.57 -15.66 10.31
CA TYR A 104 3.42 -15.09 11.03
C TYR A 104 2.08 -15.31 10.29
N ALA A 105 2.12 -15.33 8.96
CA ALA A 105 0.93 -15.41 8.11
C ALA A 105 0.81 -16.74 7.34
N GLY A 106 1.89 -17.52 7.25
CA GLY A 106 1.91 -18.82 6.57
C GLY A 106 1.95 -18.74 5.04
N PHE A 107 2.27 -19.88 4.41
CA PHE A 107 2.46 -19.99 2.95
C PHE A 107 1.27 -19.49 2.11
N PRO A 108 -0.01 -19.82 2.41
CA PRO A 108 -1.11 -19.43 1.54
C PRO A 108 -1.23 -17.90 1.34
N ARG A 109 -1.07 -17.14 2.43
CA ARG A 109 -1.15 -15.67 2.41
C ARG A 109 0.07 -15.05 1.75
N VAL A 110 1.26 -15.56 2.04
CA VAL A 110 2.50 -15.09 1.41
C VAL A 110 2.53 -15.36 -0.10
N LEU A 111 2.09 -16.53 -0.56
CA LEU A 111 2.03 -16.84 -2.00
C LEU A 111 1.04 -15.94 -2.75
N SER A 112 -0.13 -15.68 -2.15
CA SER A 112 -1.11 -14.73 -2.69
C SER A 112 -0.50 -13.32 -2.75
N ALA A 113 0.14 -12.86 -1.68
CA ALA A 113 0.77 -11.55 -1.62
C ALA A 113 1.92 -11.39 -2.62
N MET A 114 2.77 -12.41 -2.76
CA MET A 114 3.87 -12.41 -3.73
C MET A 114 3.35 -12.38 -5.17
N THR A 115 2.22 -13.02 -5.44
CA THR A 115 1.54 -12.95 -6.75
C THR A 115 1.08 -11.52 -7.05
N VAL A 116 0.50 -10.82 -6.07
CA VAL A 116 0.11 -9.41 -6.22
C VAL A 116 1.33 -8.51 -6.40
N ALA A 117 2.38 -8.69 -5.58
CA ALA A 117 3.64 -7.96 -5.71
C ALA A 117 4.26 -8.14 -7.09
N ARG A 118 4.35 -9.37 -7.60
CA ARG A 118 4.81 -9.66 -8.96
C ARG A 118 3.99 -8.90 -10.00
N GLY A 119 2.67 -8.87 -9.88
CA GLY A 119 1.80 -8.12 -10.79
C GLY A 119 2.10 -6.62 -10.80
N VAL A 120 2.24 -6.01 -9.62
CA VAL A 120 2.57 -4.58 -9.47
C VAL A 120 3.95 -4.26 -10.03
N LEU A 121 4.96 -5.09 -9.73
CA LEU A 121 6.32 -4.90 -10.23
C LEU A 121 6.40 -5.08 -11.76
N ALA A 122 5.71 -6.08 -12.31
CA ALA A 122 5.62 -6.29 -13.76
C ALA A 122 4.95 -5.11 -14.47
N ALA A 123 3.86 -4.58 -13.92
CA ALA A 123 3.14 -3.44 -14.49
C ALA A 123 3.95 -2.13 -14.47
N ARG A 124 5.10 -2.11 -13.78
CA ARG A 124 6.03 -0.97 -13.72
C ARG A 124 7.37 -1.26 -14.38
N ASP A 125 7.49 -2.35 -15.14
CA ASP A 125 8.73 -2.79 -15.80
C ASP A 125 9.92 -2.95 -14.84
N LEU A 126 9.64 -3.37 -13.59
CA LEU A 126 10.64 -3.58 -12.54
C LEU A 126 11.10 -5.03 -12.43
N LEU A 127 10.80 -5.88 -13.42
CA LEU A 127 11.19 -7.29 -13.44
C LEU A 127 12.00 -7.62 -14.71
N PRO A 128 12.93 -8.61 -14.65
CA PRO A 128 13.34 -9.37 -13.47
C PRO A 128 14.13 -8.52 -12.47
N LEU A 129 14.11 -8.92 -11.19
CA LEU A 129 15.00 -8.34 -10.19
C LEU A 129 16.40 -8.91 -10.42
N THR A 130 17.22 -8.25 -11.23
CA THR A 130 18.63 -8.64 -11.40
C THR A 130 19.44 -8.18 -10.18
N ASP A 131 20.06 -9.14 -9.49
CA ASP A 131 21.06 -9.04 -8.41
C ASP A 131 20.84 -7.96 -7.34
N SER A 132 19.68 -7.98 -6.67
CA SER A 132 19.46 -7.24 -5.41
C SER A 132 18.99 -8.09 -4.23
N ILE A 133 18.96 -9.42 -4.36
CA ILE A 133 18.65 -10.34 -3.24
C ILE A 133 19.94 -10.98 -2.67
N ALA A 134 21.12 -10.50 -3.09
CA ALA A 134 22.42 -11.10 -2.79
C ALA A 134 23.41 -10.20 -2.03
N GLN A 135 22.95 -9.12 -1.38
CA GLN A 135 23.77 -8.38 -0.40
C GLN A 135 23.02 -8.20 0.91
#